data_AF-U4L6X7-F1
#
_entry.id   AF-U4L6X7-F1
#
_cell.length_a   1.000
_cell.length_b   1.000
_cell.length_c   1.000
_cell.angle_alpha   90.00
_cell.angle_beta   90.00
_cell.angle_gamma   90.00
#
_symmetry.space_group_name_H-M   'P 1'
#
loop_
_entity.id
_entity.type
_entity.pdbx_description
1 polymer ?
#
loop_
_entity_poly.entity_id
_entity_poly.type
_entity_poly.pdbx_seq_one_letter_code
_entity_poly.pdbx_strand_id
1 'polypeptide(L)'
;MATSGNQTLEPKDTAVSVDPAQDKQSAHLSEIQLKLLRHAEEGKRLSEMLAAANNQPNAQDLQQQIDQLTKERDFYRQIEEKYHQLKEGNNQLVEEISQLKEQLAKVNEQPNTPGTSETQKLIDHLTIEINQLKEAREVAIEQLKAQPIMQDMINKLVEEKTELEEEHRNSTTEMKTQIQQLEEQAEDLSNELKMLRKENTGLQKELDKTGQDGSTKDMAKLLKRYYEIEEQFGQMKKDIKQDMKNVLAKKEKKIVQQVQGNLEETEKKIQEHVEQRLGEAGDHVQKQFEQRLTENEKQIQQRLGVNEVKIWGHGQEIQQKVKESIAEHDQKIKESLVEHDQKIKESIAEHDQKIKESLVEHDQKIKEIIPGVSGDTINEQGYFTRMIPMKEIPNDMTQITGAYGGGCLYVERNNITTFNDFKNLIKSAWGLDLSIQSSCYYINGGGGYNSVDWPSYCQYFKRISIIPSQDCPNQHLMECTQ
;
A
#
# COMPACT_ATOMS: atom_id res chain seq x y z
N MET A 1 64.98 14.69 29.61
CA MET A 1 64.80 15.71 28.55
C MET A 1 63.45 15.46 27.88
N ALA A 2 62.74 16.55 27.63
CA ALA A 2 61.43 16.77 26.98
C ALA A 2 60.94 15.66 26.00
N THR A 3 59.64 15.39 25.79
CA THR A 3 58.47 16.29 25.67
C THR A 3 57.16 15.54 25.95
N SER A 4 56.29 16.14 26.76
CA SER A 4 54.88 15.77 26.97
C SER A 4 54.01 16.36 25.86
N GLY A 5 53.42 15.50 25.01
CA GLY A 5 52.48 15.91 23.97
C GLY A 5 51.06 15.98 24.51
N ASN A 6 50.58 17.18 24.81
CA ASN A 6 49.17 17.48 25.04
C ASN A 6 48.43 17.43 23.69
N GLN A 7 47.53 16.47 23.52
CA GLN A 7 46.53 16.51 22.44
C GLN A 7 45.23 17.10 23.01
N THR A 8 45.01 18.37 22.67
CA THR A 8 43.74 19.06 22.82
C THR A 8 42.77 18.49 21.78
N LEU A 9 41.73 17.80 22.26
CA LEU A 9 40.57 17.42 21.46
C LEU A 9 39.77 18.70 21.16
N GLU A 10 39.83 19.17 19.92
CA GLU A 10 38.86 20.14 19.42
C GLU A 10 37.50 19.45 19.21
N PRO A 11 36.39 20.05 19.69
CA PRO A 11 35.07 19.60 19.33
C PRO A 11 34.84 19.93 17.85
N LYS A 12 34.64 18.90 17.02
CA LYS A 12 34.08 19.06 15.68
C LYS A 12 32.67 19.60 15.83
N ASP A 13 32.52 20.91 15.62
CA ASP A 13 31.24 21.56 15.40
C ASP A 13 30.60 20.93 14.15
N THR A 14 29.78 19.91 14.40
CA THR A 14 28.88 19.35 13.41
C THR A 14 27.73 20.33 13.34
N ALA A 15 27.86 21.36 12.50
CA ALA A 15 26.78 22.25 12.16
C ALA A 15 25.66 21.39 11.55
N VAL A 16 24.68 21.02 12.39
CA VAL A 16 23.41 20.46 11.94
C VAL A 16 22.78 21.54 11.07
N SER A 17 22.89 21.37 9.76
CA SER A 17 22.20 22.19 8.77
C SER A 17 20.70 22.00 8.98
N VAL A 18 20.10 22.81 9.84
CA VAL A 18 18.65 22.90 10.01
C VAL A 18 18.07 23.36 8.67
N ASP A 19 17.24 22.53 8.07
CA ASP A 19 16.61 22.81 6.79
C ASP A 19 15.70 24.05 6.93
N PRO A 20 15.94 25.15 6.20
CA PRO A 20 15.14 26.37 6.27
C PRO A 20 13.64 26.15 6.01
N ALA A 21 13.27 25.01 5.41
CA ALA A 21 11.88 24.61 5.21
C ALA A 21 11.15 24.25 6.52
N GLN A 22 11.85 23.70 7.52
CA GLN A 22 11.26 23.32 8.82
C GLN A 22 10.87 24.55 9.66
N ASP A 23 11.69 25.60 9.65
CA ASP A 23 11.40 26.83 10.39
C ASP A 23 10.18 27.57 9.84
N LYS A 24 10.01 27.57 8.50
CA LYS A 24 8.82 28.18 7.87
C LYS A 24 7.53 27.45 8.21
N GLN A 25 7.56 26.11 8.30
CA GLN A 25 6.39 25.32 8.69
C GLN A 25 6.02 25.52 10.17
N SER A 26 7.03 25.63 11.05
CA SER A 26 6.80 25.91 12.48
C SER A 26 6.16 27.28 12.69
N ALA A 27 6.63 28.31 11.97
CA ALA A 27 6.05 29.66 12.05
C ALA A 27 4.57 29.68 11.59
N HIS A 28 4.24 28.91 10.55
CA HIS A 28 2.88 28.85 10.01
C HIS A 28 1.88 28.19 10.98
N LEU A 29 2.33 27.18 11.74
CA LEU A 29 1.51 26.53 12.75
C LEU A 29 1.24 27.45 13.95
N SER A 30 2.26 28.19 14.39
CA SER A 30 2.10 29.20 15.45
C SER A 30 1.09 30.29 15.06
N GLU A 31 1.04 30.69 13.78
CA GLU A 31 0.07 31.68 13.30
C GLU A 31 -1.38 31.13 13.31
N ILE A 32 -1.59 29.88 12.89
CA ILE A 32 -2.91 29.22 12.93
C ILE A 32 -3.41 29.11 14.38
N GLN A 33 -2.55 28.70 15.30
CA GLN A 33 -2.89 28.61 16.72
C GLN A 33 -3.25 29.97 17.32
N LEU A 34 -2.54 31.04 16.93
CA LEU A 34 -2.84 32.39 17.38
C LEU A 34 -4.21 32.88 16.86
N LYS A 35 -4.58 32.53 15.62
CA LYS A 35 -5.88 32.85 15.03
C LYS A 35 -7.02 32.10 15.72
N LEU A 36 -6.84 30.80 15.98
CA LEU A 36 -7.79 29.99 16.74
C LEU A 36 -8.08 30.58 18.13
N LEU A 37 -7.03 31.03 18.83
CA LEU A 37 -7.18 31.66 20.15
C LEU A 37 -7.98 32.98 20.06
N ARG A 38 -7.67 33.82 19.06
CA ARG A 38 -8.32 35.12 18.87
C ARG A 38 -9.82 34.96 18.56
N HIS A 39 -10.17 34.06 17.64
CA HIS A 39 -11.56 33.75 17.32
C HIS A 39 -12.33 33.18 18.52
N ALA A 40 -11.69 32.38 19.37
CA ALA A 40 -12.30 31.87 20.59
C ALA A 40 -12.62 32.99 21.61
N GLU A 41 -11.71 33.96 21.76
CA GLU A 41 -11.93 35.13 22.61
C GLU A 41 -13.02 36.06 22.06
N GLU A 42 -13.05 36.30 20.75
CA GLU A 42 -14.09 37.10 20.08
C GLU A 42 -15.47 36.46 20.20
N GLY A 43 -15.58 35.16 19.92
CA GLY A 43 -16.83 34.41 20.08
C GLY A 43 -17.35 34.43 21.54
N LYS A 44 -16.44 34.34 22.51
CA LYS A 44 -16.78 34.48 23.94
C LYS A 44 -17.33 35.87 24.24
N ARG A 45 -16.66 36.92 23.75
CA ARG A 45 -17.07 38.32 23.96
C ARG A 45 -18.44 38.61 23.33
N LEU A 46 -18.69 38.10 22.14
CA LEU A 46 -20.00 38.23 21.47
C LEU A 46 -21.09 37.45 22.22
N SER A 47 -20.79 36.28 22.76
CA SER A 47 -21.74 35.51 23.59
C SER A 47 -22.12 36.26 24.88
N GLU A 48 -21.15 36.93 25.51
CA GLU A 48 -21.39 37.78 26.68
C GLU A 48 -22.24 39.01 26.33
N MET A 49 -21.99 39.63 25.16
CA MET A 49 -22.83 40.73 24.65
C MET A 49 -24.26 40.28 24.33
N LEU A 50 -24.42 39.10 23.72
CA LEU A 50 -25.73 38.51 23.43
C LEU A 50 -26.52 38.24 24.72
N ALA A 51 -25.86 37.68 25.75
CA ALA A 51 -26.49 37.44 27.05
C ALA A 51 -26.94 38.75 27.74
N ALA A 52 -26.21 39.84 27.54
CA ALA A 52 -26.56 41.18 28.06
C ALA A 52 -27.69 41.85 27.26
N ALA A 53 -27.83 41.55 25.96
CA ALA A 53 -28.79 42.17 25.04
C ALA A 53 -30.21 41.59 25.11
N ASN A 54 -30.50 40.75 26.11
CA ASN A 54 -31.75 39.99 26.27
C ASN A 54 -33.00 40.87 26.05
N ASN A 55 -33.60 40.78 24.85
CA ASN A 55 -34.77 41.49 24.29
C ASN A 55 -34.55 42.69 23.33
N GLN A 56 -33.34 42.94 22.81
CA GLN A 56 -33.15 43.93 21.73
C GLN A 56 -33.16 43.29 20.32
N PRO A 57 -33.63 44.01 19.28
CA PRO A 57 -33.67 43.52 17.89
C PRO A 57 -32.30 43.13 17.32
N ASN A 58 -31.23 43.63 17.94
CA ASN A 58 -29.82 43.42 17.60
C ASN A 58 -29.32 42.00 17.93
N ALA A 59 -30.09 41.23 18.72
CA ALA A 59 -29.69 39.89 19.15
C ALA A 59 -29.59 38.89 17.99
N GLN A 60 -30.38 39.08 16.93
CA GLN A 60 -30.36 38.17 15.77
C GLN A 60 -29.06 38.33 14.95
N ASP A 61 -28.59 39.56 14.78
CA ASP A 61 -27.35 39.86 14.05
C ASP A 61 -26.11 39.37 14.83
N LEU A 62 -26.10 39.56 16.16
CA LEU A 62 -25.08 39.00 17.04
C LEU A 62 -25.05 37.46 16.99
N GLN A 63 -26.22 36.81 16.95
CA GLN A 63 -26.30 35.36 16.81
C GLN A 63 -25.73 34.89 15.47
N GLN A 64 -26.03 35.61 14.38
CA GLN A 64 -25.51 35.29 13.05
C GLN A 64 -23.98 35.42 12.97
N GLN A 65 -23.40 36.43 13.63
CA GLN A 65 -21.94 36.57 13.77
C GLN A 65 -21.31 35.44 14.60
N ILE A 66 -21.95 35.02 15.70
CA ILE A 66 -21.50 33.89 16.52
C ILE A 66 -21.51 32.59 15.71
N ASP A 67 -22.55 32.36 14.91
CA ASP A 67 -22.66 31.17 14.06
C ASP A 67 -21.57 31.15 12.98
N GLN A 68 -21.26 32.31 12.39
CA GLN A 68 -20.19 32.45 11.40
C GLN A 68 -18.81 32.18 12.02
N LEU A 69 -18.49 32.80 13.16
CA LEU A 69 -17.24 32.56 13.88
C LEU A 69 -17.09 31.11 14.34
N THR A 70 -18.22 30.46 14.69
CA THR A 70 -18.22 29.04 15.05
C THR A 70 -17.85 28.17 13.85
N LYS A 71 -18.42 28.44 12.67
CA LYS A 71 -18.06 27.73 11.43
C LYS A 71 -16.59 27.91 11.06
N GLU A 72 -16.07 29.13 11.17
CA GLU A 72 -14.65 29.43 10.91
C GLU A 72 -13.73 28.70 11.88
N ARG A 73 -14.04 28.73 13.18
CA ARG A 73 -13.28 27.99 14.20
C ARG A 73 -13.25 26.49 13.92
N ASP A 74 -14.39 25.91 13.56
CA ASP A 74 -14.49 24.49 13.26
C ASP A 74 -13.72 24.12 11.97
N PHE A 75 -13.66 25.02 10.99
CA PHE A 75 -12.82 24.89 9.80
C PHE A 75 -11.32 24.91 10.16
N TYR A 76 -10.86 25.87 10.97
CA TYR A 76 -9.46 25.92 11.41
C TYR A 76 -9.05 24.68 12.22
N ARG A 77 -9.97 24.14 13.04
CA ARG A 77 -9.73 22.88 13.77
C ARG A 77 -9.51 21.71 12.81
N GLN A 78 -10.32 21.59 11.75
CA GLN A 78 -10.13 20.54 10.74
C GLN A 78 -8.78 20.66 10.01
N ILE A 79 -8.31 21.90 9.77
CA ILE A 79 -6.98 22.13 9.19
C ILE A 79 -5.88 21.66 10.16
N GLU A 80 -5.98 22.01 11.45
CA GLU A 80 -5.01 21.61 12.47
C GLU A 80 -4.95 20.08 12.64
N GLU A 81 -6.11 19.41 12.64
CA GLU A 81 -6.20 17.94 12.67
C GLU A 81 -5.54 17.29 11.46
N LYS A 82 -5.81 17.79 10.24
CA LYS A 82 -5.18 17.28 9.01
C LYS A 82 -3.67 17.53 9.03
N TYR A 83 -3.22 18.69 9.50
CA TYR A 83 -1.80 18.99 9.62
C TYR A 83 -1.11 18.03 10.60
N HIS A 84 -1.74 17.74 11.75
CA HIS A 84 -1.22 16.78 12.71
C HIS A 84 -1.10 15.37 12.13
N GLN A 85 -2.14 14.87 11.46
CA GLN A 85 -2.11 13.56 10.77
C GLN A 85 -0.95 13.48 9.76
N LEU A 86 -0.76 14.56 9.01
CA LEU A 86 0.26 14.61 7.98
C LEU A 86 1.68 14.69 8.55
N LYS A 87 1.86 15.44 9.66
CA LYS A 87 3.11 15.48 10.42
C LYS A 87 3.46 14.11 10.99
N GLU A 88 2.47 13.41 11.54
CA GLU A 88 2.65 12.07 12.09
C GLU A 88 3.01 11.04 11.01
N GLY A 89 2.32 11.06 9.87
CA GLY A 89 2.67 10.22 8.72
C GLY A 89 4.07 10.50 8.16
N ASN A 90 4.50 11.77 8.10
CA ASN A 90 5.86 12.12 7.69
C ASN A 90 6.91 11.63 8.69
N ASN A 91 6.63 11.69 10.00
CA ASN A 91 7.53 11.13 11.02
C ASN A 91 7.66 9.61 10.88
N GLN A 92 6.56 8.89 10.60
CA GLN A 92 6.59 7.44 10.34
C GLN A 92 7.45 7.10 9.12
N LEU A 93 7.26 7.82 7.99
CA LEU A 93 8.08 7.64 6.79
C LEU A 93 9.57 7.89 7.03
N VAL A 94 9.92 8.91 7.81
CA VAL A 94 11.32 9.21 8.17
C VAL A 94 11.94 8.07 9.00
N GLU A 95 11.16 7.50 9.93
CA GLU A 95 11.59 6.37 10.75
C GLU A 95 11.79 5.11 9.89
N GLU A 96 10.85 4.78 9.00
CA GLU A 96 10.97 3.65 8.06
C GLU A 96 12.21 3.77 7.16
N ILE A 97 12.44 4.95 6.59
CA ILE A 97 13.64 5.23 5.78
C ILE A 97 14.92 5.04 6.62
N SER A 98 14.89 5.43 7.89
CA SER A 98 16.05 5.28 8.79
C SER A 98 16.34 3.81 9.09
N GLN A 99 15.30 3.01 9.34
CA GLN A 99 15.42 1.56 9.56
C GLN A 99 15.91 0.82 8.31
N LEU A 100 15.40 1.17 7.12
CA LEU A 100 15.85 0.60 5.85
C LEU A 100 17.33 0.93 5.57
N LYS A 101 17.76 2.16 5.87
CA LYS A 101 19.18 2.54 5.75
C LYS A 101 20.08 1.75 6.70
N GLU A 102 19.63 1.48 7.91
CA GLU A 102 20.37 0.66 8.87
C GLU A 102 20.48 -0.80 8.40
N GLN A 103 19.39 -1.37 7.86
CA GLN A 103 19.41 -2.71 7.27
C GLN A 103 20.38 -2.79 6.09
N LEU A 104 20.37 -1.78 5.20
CA LEU A 104 21.28 -1.71 4.07
C LEU A 104 22.75 -1.64 4.52
N ALA A 105 23.05 -0.87 5.58
CA ALA A 105 24.39 -0.79 6.14
C ALA A 105 24.87 -2.15 6.68
N LYS A 106 24.02 -2.88 7.42
CA LYS A 106 24.32 -4.22 7.93
C LYS A 106 24.60 -5.23 6.82
N VAL A 107 23.86 -5.16 5.71
CA VAL A 107 24.07 -6.01 4.53
C VAL A 107 25.42 -5.71 3.86
N ASN A 108 25.81 -4.42 3.79
CA ASN A 108 27.09 -4.01 3.20
C ASN A 108 28.32 -4.32 4.09
N GLU A 109 28.16 -4.48 5.40
CA GLU A 109 29.26 -4.80 6.32
C GLU A 109 29.60 -6.30 6.37
N GLN A 110 28.78 -7.19 5.79
CA GLN A 110 29.12 -8.61 5.70
C GLN A 110 30.31 -8.83 4.75
N PRO A 111 31.36 -9.56 5.17
CA PRO A 111 32.55 -9.77 4.36
C PRO A 111 32.17 -10.51 3.06
N ASN A 112 32.57 -9.93 1.93
CA ASN A 112 32.35 -10.43 0.57
C ASN A 112 32.87 -11.88 0.41
N THR A 113 32.09 -12.87 0.82
CA THR A 113 32.26 -14.25 0.38
C THR A 113 31.80 -14.33 -1.08
N PRO A 114 32.64 -14.81 -2.01
CA PRO A 114 32.31 -14.87 -3.42
C PRO A 114 31.25 -15.95 -3.66
N GLY A 115 29.98 -15.55 -3.61
CA GLY A 115 28.81 -16.43 -3.81
C GLY A 115 27.45 -15.74 -3.70
N THR A 116 27.37 -14.41 -3.79
CA THR A 116 26.25 -13.60 -3.27
C THR A 116 25.34 -13.00 -4.36
N SER A 117 24.72 -13.84 -5.20
CA SER A 117 23.64 -13.38 -6.09
C SER A 117 22.40 -12.91 -5.30
N GLU A 118 22.12 -13.53 -4.16
CA GLU A 118 20.95 -13.22 -3.33
C GLU A 118 21.13 -11.93 -2.52
N THR A 119 22.33 -11.67 -2.00
CA THR A 119 22.64 -10.42 -1.29
C THR A 119 22.55 -9.21 -2.21
N GLN A 120 23.03 -9.33 -3.46
CA GLN A 120 22.90 -8.25 -4.45
C GLN A 120 21.44 -7.99 -4.83
N LYS A 121 20.63 -9.05 -5.01
CA LYS A 121 19.17 -8.90 -5.25
C LYS A 121 18.46 -8.18 -4.10
N LEU A 122 18.86 -8.45 -2.86
CA LEU A 122 18.30 -7.77 -1.69
C LEU A 122 18.68 -6.28 -1.65
N ILE A 123 19.94 -5.95 -1.96
CA ILE A 123 20.42 -4.56 -2.08
C ILE A 123 19.65 -3.82 -3.17
N ASP A 124 19.48 -4.43 -4.34
CA ASP A 124 18.77 -3.82 -5.47
C ASP A 124 17.29 -3.59 -5.11
N HIS A 125 16.64 -4.55 -4.43
CA HIS A 125 15.26 -4.45 -3.99
C HIS A 125 15.07 -3.31 -2.97
N LEU A 126 15.89 -3.25 -1.93
CA LEU A 126 15.85 -2.19 -0.91
C LEU A 126 16.13 -0.80 -1.52
N THR A 127 17.00 -0.72 -2.52
CA THR A 127 17.30 0.52 -3.23
C THR A 127 16.10 1.03 -4.04
N ILE A 128 15.35 0.12 -4.69
CA ILE A 128 14.12 0.45 -5.41
C ILE A 128 13.05 0.96 -4.43
N GLU A 129 12.86 0.28 -3.31
CA GLU A 129 11.86 0.64 -2.30
C GLU A 129 12.13 2.01 -1.67
N ILE A 130 13.39 2.31 -1.32
CA ILE A 130 13.80 3.64 -0.83
C ILE A 130 13.50 4.74 -1.86
N ASN A 131 13.74 4.48 -3.15
CA ASN A 131 13.46 5.47 -4.19
C ASN A 131 11.95 5.71 -4.39
N GLN A 132 11.14 4.65 -4.35
CA GLN A 132 9.67 4.77 -4.42
C GLN A 132 9.11 5.57 -3.24
N LEU A 133 9.59 5.32 -2.02
CA LEU A 133 9.18 6.08 -0.84
C LEU A 133 9.59 7.56 -0.93
N LYS A 134 10.77 7.83 -1.49
CA LYS A 134 11.25 9.21 -1.69
C LYS A 134 10.40 9.96 -2.73
N GLU A 135 10.02 9.30 -3.82
CA GLU A 135 9.10 9.87 -4.82
C GLU A 135 7.71 10.12 -4.23
N ALA A 136 7.16 9.17 -3.47
CA ALA A 136 5.88 9.33 -2.79
C ALA A 136 5.89 10.53 -1.82
N ARG A 137 6.99 10.73 -1.08
CA ARG A 137 7.20 11.90 -0.21
C ARG A 137 7.21 13.21 -1.00
N GLU A 138 7.92 13.28 -2.12
CA GLU A 138 7.95 14.51 -2.94
C GLU A 138 6.59 14.80 -3.58
N VAL A 139 5.85 13.79 -4.04
CA VAL A 139 4.49 13.97 -4.55
C VAL A 139 3.56 14.50 -3.46
N ALA A 140 3.67 14.02 -2.22
CA ALA A 140 2.88 14.54 -1.10
C ALA A 140 3.25 16.00 -0.77
N ILE A 141 4.54 16.35 -0.81
CA ILE A 141 5.03 17.73 -0.61
C ILE A 141 4.51 18.66 -1.73
N GLU A 142 4.58 18.23 -2.99
CA GLU A 142 4.07 19.01 -4.12
C GLU A 142 2.55 19.12 -4.10
N GLN A 143 1.80 18.08 -3.69
CA GLN A 143 0.35 18.20 -3.47
C GLN A 143 0.00 19.21 -2.37
N LEU A 144 0.83 19.33 -1.32
CA LEU A 144 0.66 20.32 -0.26
C LEU A 144 0.96 21.74 -0.74
N LYS A 145 2.04 21.93 -1.51
CA LYS A 145 2.36 23.21 -2.15
C LYS A 145 1.32 23.60 -3.19
N ALA A 146 0.79 22.61 -3.91
CA ALA A 146 -0.18 22.78 -4.97
C ALA A 146 -1.62 22.83 -4.47
N GLN A 147 -1.90 22.90 -3.16
CA GLN A 147 -3.21 23.33 -2.68
C GLN A 147 -3.33 24.85 -2.86
N PRO A 148 -3.86 25.35 -4.00
CA PRO A 148 -3.91 26.78 -4.27
C PRO A 148 -4.98 27.40 -3.37
N ILE A 149 -5.89 26.58 -2.83
CA ILE A 149 -7.01 26.97 -1.99
C ILE A 149 -6.52 27.71 -0.75
N MET A 150 -5.45 27.25 -0.08
CA MET A 150 -4.94 27.97 1.11
C MET A 150 -4.30 29.29 0.73
N GLN A 151 -3.50 29.35 -0.34
CA GLN A 151 -2.85 30.60 -0.73
C GLN A 151 -3.85 31.62 -1.30
N ASP A 152 -4.84 31.15 -2.07
CA ASP A 152 -5.91 31.96 -2.65
C ASP A 152 -6.88 32.45 -1.55
N MET A 153 -7.19 31.60 -0.56
CA MET A 153 -7.93 32.02 0.64
C MET A 153 -7.13 33.00 1.49
N ILE A 154 -5.83 32.81 1.65
CA ILE A 154 -4.96 33.77 2.36
C ILE A 154 -4.95 35.11 1.63
N ASN A 155 -4.79 35.10 0.30
CA ASN A 155 -4.79 36.32 -0.50
C ASN A 155 -6.14 37.04 -0.40
N LYS A 156 -7.25 36.29 -0.47
CA LYS A 156 -8.59 36.84 -0.35
C LYS A 156 -8.88 37.41 1.04
N LEU A 157 -8.43 36.73 2.11
CA LEU A 157 -8.54 37.24 3.47
C LEU A 157 -7.66 38.48 3.71
N VAL A 158 -6.50 38.56 3.06
CA VAL A 158 -5.64 39.76 3.10
C VAL A 158 -6.31 40.92 2.38
N GLU A 159 -6.95 40.68 1.24
CA GLU A 159 -7.68 41.68 0.46
C GLU A 159 -8.90 42.23 1.23
N GLU A 160 -9.75 41.33 1.76
CA GLU A 160 -10.89 41.70 2.62
C GLU A 160 -10.44 42.49 3.86
N LYS A 161 -9.32 42.09 4.47
CA LYS A 161 -8.74 42.83 5.60
C LYS A 161 -8.31 44.24 5.19
N THR A 162 -7.68 44.40 4.03
CA THR A 162 -7.25 45.74 3.57
C THR A 162 -8.43 46.66 3.26
N GLU A 163 -9.50 46.13 2.68
CA GLU A 163 -10.72 46.91 2.41
C GLU A 163 -11.38 47.38 3.71
N LEU A 164 -11.50 46.49 4.70
CA LEU A 164 -12.04 46.83 6.03
C LEU A 164 -11.18 47.86 6.78
N GLU A 165 -9.85 47.76 6.68
CA GLU A 165 -8.94 48.76 7.28
C GLU A 165 -9.11 50.15 6.64
N GLU A 166 -9.34 50.21 5.32
CA GLU A 166 -9.56 51.45 4.59
C GLU A 166 -10.93 52.07 4.90
N GLU A 167 -11.99 51.26 4.97
CA GLU A 167 -13.33 51.72 5.37
C GLU A 167 -13.34 52.27 6.80
N HIS A 168 -12.69 51.58 7.74
CA HIS A 168 -12.55 52.06 9.12
C HIS A 168 -11.76 53.39 9.19
N ARG A 169 -10.72 53.53 8.36
CA ARG A 169 -9.93 54.77 8.30
C ARG A 169 -10.75 55.94 7.76
N ASN A 170 -11.55 55.70 6.73
CA ASN A 170 -12.43 56.71 6.15
C ASN A 170 -13.52 57.14 7.15
N SER A 171 -14.19 56.18 7.79
CA SER A 171 -15.18 56.46 8.84
C SER A 171 -14.59 57.24 10.01
N THR A 172 -13.38 56.88 10.47
CA THR A 172 -12.67 57.61 11.54
C THR A 172 -12.39 59.06 11.15
N THR A 173 -12.02 59.30 9.90
CA THR A 173 -11.71 60.65 9.38
C THR A 173 -12.97 61.50 9.28
N GLU A 174 -14.08 60.91 8.85
CA GLU A 174 -15.38 61.57 8.79
C GLU A 174 -15.88 61.95 10.18
N MET A 175 -15.83 61.03 11.15
CA MET A 175 -16.17 61.31 12.55
C MET A 175 -15.35 62.46 13.13
N LYS A 176 -14.04 62.48 12.84
CA LYS A 176 -13.14 63.55 13.32
C LYS A 176 -13.52 64.91 12.74
N THR A 177 -13.95 64.94 11.48
CA THR A 177 -14.43 66.16 10.81
C THR A 177 -15.73 66.66 11.42
N GLN A 178 -16.67 65.76 11.73
CA GLN A 178 -17.92 66.12 12.41
C GLN A 178 -17.69 66.66 13.82
N ILE A 179 -16.78 66.05 14.60
CA ILE A 179 -16.41 66.54 15.94
C ILE A 179 -15.87 67.97 15.84
N GLN A 180 -14.98 68.24 14.88
CA GLN A 180 -14.40 69.56 14.70
C GLN A 180 -15.44 70.63 14.34
N GLN A 181 -16.43 70.28 13.49
CA GLN A 181 -17.54 71.19 13.17
C GLN A 181 -18.42 71.51 14.37
N LEU A 182 -18.68 70.51 15.23
CA LEU A 182 -19.46 70.71 16.46
C LEU A 182 -18.71 71.57 17.48
N GLU A 183 -17.38 71.44 17.56
CA GLU A 183 -16.54 72.29 18.41
C GLU A 183 -16.57 73.76 17.94
N GLU A 184 -16.47 74.03 16.63
CA GLU A 184 -16.61 75.39 16.08
C GLU A 184 -17.98 76.01 16.39
N GLN A 185 -19.07 75.24 16.21
CA GLN A 185 -20.42 75.71 16.53
C GLN A 185 -20.60 76.05 18.01
N ALA A 186 -19.99 75.27 18.91
CA ALA A 186 -20.05 75.52 20.35
C ALA A 186 -19.29 76.81 20.73
N GLU A 187 -18.17 77.10 20.07
CA GLU A 187 -17.38 78.31 20.30
C GLU A 187 -18.13 79.57 19.83
N ASP A 188 -18.77 79.53 18.67
CA ASP A 188 -19.59 80.64 18.17
C ASP A 188 -20.74 80.99 19.13
N LEU A 189 -21.48 79.98 19.60
CA LEU A 189 -22.57 80.17 20.58
C LEU A 189 -22.07 80.74 21.91
N SER A 190 -20.87 80.31 22.34
CA SER A 190 -20.23 80.82 23.55
C SER A 190 -19.89 82.31 23.44
N ASN A 191 -19.44 82.75 22.26
CA ASN A 191 -19.12 84.15 21.98
C ASN A 191 -20.39 85.02 21.93
N GLU A 192 -21.47 84.53 21.34
CA GLU A 192 -22.76 85.24 21.30
C GLU A 192 -23.32 85.47 22.72
N LEU A 193 -23.24 84.46 23.59
CA LEU A 193 -23.65 84.58 24.99
C LEU A 193 -22.83 85.62 25.77
N LYS A 194 -21.53 85.79 25.47
CA LYS A 194 -20.70 86.83 26.10
C LYS A 194 -21.14 88.24 25.68
N MET A 195 -21.48 88.44 24.41
CA MET A 195 -21.96 89.73 23.89
C MET A 195 -23.28 90.14 24.55
N LEU A 196 -24.24 89.22 24.61
CA LEU A 196 -25.54 89.46 25.23
C LEU A 196 -25.42 89.81 26.74
N ARG A 197 -24.52 89.16 27.47
CA ARG A 197 -24.26 89.54 28.88
C ARG A 197 -23.72 90.96 29.01
N LYS A 198 -22.83 91.38 28.11
CA LYS A 198 -22.23 92.71 28.15
C LYS A 198 -23.25 93.81 27.88
N GLU A 199 -24.14 93.59 26.92
CA GLU A 199 -25.25 94.49 26.58
C GLU A 199 -26.22 94.67 27.76
N ASN A 200 -26.62 93.55 28.39
CA ASN A 200 -27.49 93.58 29.57
C ASN A 200 -26.87 94.37 30.74
N THR A 201 -25.54 94.31 30.89
CA THR A 201 -24.81 95.07 31.92
C THR A 201 -24.79 96.58 31.63
N GLY A 202 -24.83 96.98 30.36
CA GLY A 202 -24.89 98.38 29.93
C GLY A 202 -26.24 99.02 30.24
N LEU A 203 -27.32 98.32 29.88
CA LEU A 203 -28.70 98.77 30.13
C LEU A 203 -28.99 98.93 31.62
N GLN A 204 -28.45 98.05 32.47
CA GLN A 204 -28.60 98.16 33.92
C GLN A 204 -27.96 99.44 34.48
N LYS A 205 -26.80 99.86 33.97
CA LYS A 205 -26.12 101.09 34.40
C LYS A 205 -26.79 102.37 33.93
N GLU A 206 -27.54 102.29 32.84
CA GLU A 206 -28.30 103.42 32.29
C GLU A 206 -29.59 103.65 33.09
N LEU A 207 -30.20 102.55 33.55
CA LEU A 207 -31.33 102.56 34.48
C LEU A 207 -30.96 103.21 35.83
N ASP A 208 -29.76 102.94 36.33
CA ASP A 208 -29.29 103.50 37.61
C ASP A 208 -28.99 105.02 37.55
N LYS A 209 -28.85 105.61 36.35
CA LYS A 209 -28.54 107.05 36.16
C LYS A 209 -29.75 107.96 36.13
N THR A 210 -30.95 107.46 35.85
CA THR A 210 -32.16 108.28 35.67
C THR A 210 -32.94 108.53 36.98
N GLY A 211 -32.45 108.04 38.11
CA GLY A 211 -33.10 108.15 39.43
C GLY A 211 -32.83 109.42 40.25
N GLN A 212 -32.21 110.47 39.70
CA GLN A 212 -31.82 111.68 40.45
C GLN A 212 -32.36 112.99 39.83
N ASP A 213 -33.64 113.34 40.04
CA ASP A 213 -34.03 114.76 40.24
C ASP A 213 -35.39 114.90 40.95
N GLY A 214 -35.50 115.86 41.87
CA GLY A 214 -36.50 115.88 42.94
C GLY A 214 -37.57 116.97 42.85
N SER A 215 -38.81 116.63 43.27
CA SER A 215 -39.87 117.60 43.61
C SER A 215 -40.94 117.00 44.53
N THR A 216 -40.77 117.13 45.84
CA THR A 216 -41.28 116.24 46.92
C THR A 216 -42.77 116.30 47.31
N LYS A 217 -43.67 116.85 46.48
CA LYS A 217 -45.14 116.70 46.70
C LYS A 217 -45.90 116.21 45.48
N ASP A 218 -45.45 116.60 44.29
CA ASP A 218 -45.69 115.78 43.10
C ASP A 218 -44.99 114.44 43.24
N MET A 219 -43.83 114.36 43.91
CA MET A 219 -43.14 113.10 44.14
C MET A 219 -43.97 112.06 44.88
N ALA A 220 -44.90 112.41 45.77
CA ALA A 220 -45.74 111.38 46.40
C ALA A 220 -46.81 110.83 45.43
N LYS A 221 -47.39 111.67 44.57
CA LYS A 221 -48.29 111.23 43.48
C LYS A 221 -47.52 110.54 42.36
N LEU A 222 -46.31 111.00 42.09
CA LEU A 222 -45.39 110.47 41.10
C LEU A 222 -44.87 109.14 41.58
N LEU A 223 -44.46 108.99 42.85
CA LEU A 223 -44.08 107.73 43.49
C LEU A 223 -45.27 106.77 43.56
N LYS A 224 -46.48 107.25 43.88
CA LYS A 224 -47.68 106.38 43.84
C LYS A 224 -47.97 105.89 42.41
N ARG A 225 -47.97 106.79 41.42
CA ARG A 225 -48.08 106.41 40.00
C ARG A 225 -46.89 105.56 39.55
N TYR A 226 -45.71 105.77 40.11
CA TYR A 226 -44.50 105.03 39.79
C TYR A 226 -44.63 103.61 40.32
N TYR A 227 -45.06 103.41 41.57
CA TYR A 227 -45.37 102.09 42.10
C TYR A 227 -46.52 101.40 41.36
N GLU A 228 -47.57 102.13 40.96
CA GLU A 228 -48.66 101.59 40.11
C GLU A 228 -48.13 101.20 38.72
N ILE A 229 -47.26 102.01 38.12
CA ILE A 229 -46.61 101.72 36.83
C ILE A 229 -45.61 100.58 36.98
N GLU A 230 -44.85 100.49 38.06
CA GLU A 230 -43.93 99.40 38.36
C GLU A 230 -44.68 98.09 38.60
N GLU A 231 -45.83 98.14 39.28
CA GLU A 231 -46.70 96.97 39.46
C GLU A 231 -47.29 96.53 38.12
N GLN A 232 -47.79 97.47 37.31
CA GLN A 232 -48.25 97.20 35.94
C GLN A 232 -47.13 96.67 35.05
N PHE A 233 -45.93 97.22 35.15
CA PHE A 233 -44.76 96.78 34.40
C PHE A 233 -44.29 95.41 34.88
N GLY A 234 -44.38 95.14 36.18
CA GLY A 234 -44.14 93.83 36.79
C GLY A 234 -45.12 92.78 36.28
N GLN A 235 -46.40 93.12 36.16
CA GLN A 235 -47.42 92.24 35.59
C GLN A 235 -47.21 92.05 34.08
N MET A 236 -46.98 93.13 33.33
CA MET A 236 -46.66 93.08 31.90
C MET A 236 -45.42 92.23 31.64
N LYS A 237 -44.38 92.32 32.48
CA LYS A 237 -43.18 91.49 32.39
C LYS A 237 -43.49 90.01 32.65
N LYS A 238 -44.39 89.69 33.58
CA LYS A 238 -44.85 88.31 33.80
C LYS A 238 -45.63 87.79 32.61
N ASP A 239 -46.53 88.61 32.05
CA ASP A 239 -47.36 88.26 30.90
C ASP A 239 -46.50 88.04 29.65
N ILE A 240 -45.58 88.97 29.34
CA ILE A 240 -44.60 88.82 28.25
C ILE A 240 -43.75 87.57 28.44
N LYS A 241 -43.27 87.31 29.66
CA LYS A 241 -42.49 86.10 29.95
C LYS A 241 -43.30 84.82 29.72
N GLN A 242 -44.59 84.84 30.08
CA GLN A 242 -45.47 83.70 29.87
C GLN A 242 -45.80 83.51 28.38
N ASP A 243 -46.06 84.59 27.64
CA ASP A 243 -46.29 84.54 26.19
C ASP A 243 -45.05 84.07 25.44
N MET A 244 -43.85 84.55 25.82
CA MET A 244 -42.59 84.05 25.26
C MET A 244 -42.42 82.55 25.54
N LYS A 245 -42.72 82.08 26.77
CA LYS A 245 -42.72 80.65 27.09
C LYS A 245 -43.68 79.86 26.20
N ASN A 246 -44.90 80.35 26.00
CA ASN A 246 -45.91 79.69 25.19
C ASN A 246 -45.50 79.65 23.70
N VAL A 247 -44.94 80.74 23.17
CA VAL A 247 -44.42 80.81 21.79
C VAL A 247 -43.23 79.88 21.60
N LEU A 248 -42.30 79.85 22.56
CA LEU A 248 -41.14 78.93 22.52
C LEU A 248 -41.60 77.48 22.55
N ALA A 249 -42.47 77.09 23.49
CA ALA A 249 -43.00 75.73 23.58
C ALA A 249 -43.74 75.31 22.29
N LYS A 250 -44.49 76.23 21.67
CA LYS A 250 -45.18 75.96 20.40
C LYS A 250 -44.20 75.79 19.24
N LYS A 251 -43.15 76.61 19.16
CA LYS A 251 -42.09 76.48 18.14
C LYS A 251 -41.28 75.21 18.34
N GLU A 252 -40.89 74.91 19.57
CA GLU A 252 -40.17 73.68 19.95
C GLU A 252 -40.97 72.45 19.54
N LYS A 253 -42.27 72.37 19.90
CA LYS A 253 -43.13 71.26 19.48
C LYS A 253 -43.21 71.11 17.97
N LYS A 254 -43.30 72.23 17.23
CA LYS A 254 -43.35 72.20 15.76
C LYS A 254 -42.03 71.72 15.14
N ILE A 255 -40.89 72.18 15.67
CA ILE A 255 -39.56 71.75 15.24
C ILE A 255 -39.38 70.26 15.52
N VAL A 256 -39.70 69.80 16.73
CA VAL A 256 -39.60 68.37 17.10
C VAL A 256 -40.47 67.51 16.19
N GLN A 257 -41.72 67.90 15.92
CA GLN A 257 -42.59 67.16 15.00
C GLN A 257 -42.04 67.11 13.57
N GLN A 258 -41.49 68.22 13.08
CA GLN A 258 -40.92 68.27 11.73
C GLN A 258 -39.64 67.44 11.63
N VAL A 259 -38.74 67.51 12.61
CA VAL A 259 -37.51 66.72 12.66
C VAL A 259 -37.84 65.24 12.76
N GLN A 260 -38.78 64.85 13.63
CA GLN A 260 -39.20 63.47 13.79
C GLN A 260 -39.76 62.90 12.48
N GLY A 261 -40.66 63.61 11.81
CA GLY A 261 -41.22 63.16 10.53
C GLY A 261 -40.17 63.02 9.42
N ASN A 262 -39.22 63.96 9.33
CA ASN A 262 -38.12 63.86 8.37
C ASN A 262 -37.19 62.68 8.69
N LEU A 263 -36.98 62.39 9.97
CA LEU A 263 -36.13 61.29 10.43
C LEU A 263 -36.76 59.94 10.05
N GLU A 264 -38.06 59.76 10.33
CA GLU A 264 -38.84 58.58 9.95
C GLU A 264 -38.87 58.36 8.42
N GLU A 265 -39.03 59.45 7.65
CA GLU A 265 -38.99 59.36 6.18
C GLU A 265 -37.59 58.94 5.67
N THR A 266 -36.54 59.47 6.29
CA THR A 266 -35.15 59.16 5.91
C THR A 266 -34.81 57.71 6.27
N GLU A 267 -35.20 57.25 7.46
CA GLU A 267 -35.04 55.87 7.92
C GLU A 267 -35.71 54.90 6.96
N LYS A 268 -36.97 55.18 6.58
CA LYS A 268 -37.69 54.34 5.62
C LYS A 268 -36.99 54.26 4.26
N LYS A 269 -36.48 55.38 3.73
CA LYS A 269 -35.73 55.40 2.45
C LYS A 269 -34.42 54.64 2.53
N ILE A 270 -33.71 54.74 3.65
CA ILE A 270 -32.48 53.97 3.88
C ILE A 270 -32.81 52.48 3.92
N GLN A 271 -33.86 52.09 4.65
CA GLN A 271 -34.27 50.70 4.75
C GLN A 271 -34.66 50.12 3.37
N GLU A 272 -35.50 50.82 2.60
CA GLU A 272 -35.87 50.40 1.24
C GLU A 272 -34.63 50.24 0.34
N HIS A 273 -33.68 51.17 0.41
CA HIS A 273 -32.46 51.12 -0.39
C HIS A 273 -31.51 49.98 0.04
N VAL A 274 -31.42 49.69 1.34
CA VAL A 274 -30.64 48.57 1.87
C VAL A 274 -31.25 47.24 1.43
N GLU A 275 -32.55 47.07 1.57
CA GLU A 275 -33.27 45.86 1.13
C GLU A 275 -33.11 45.63 -0.37
N GLN A 276 -33.22 46.69 -1.18
CA GLN A 276 -32.98 46.61 -2.62
C GLN A 276 -31.55 46.16 -2.94
N ARG A 277 -30.52 46.80 -2.34
CA ARG A 277 -29.12 46.45 -2.60
C ARG A 277 -28.79 45.03 -2.13
N LEU A 278 -29.35 44.59 -1.01
CA LEU A 278 -29.18 43.22 -0.51
C LEU A 278 -29.83 42.21 -1.45
N GLY A 279 -31.03 42.50 -1.98
CA GLY A 279 -31.69 41.66 -2.98
C GLY A 279 -30.86 41.53 -4.26
N GLU A 280 -30.43 42.65 -4.83
CA GLU A 280 -29.63 42.67 -6.06
C GLU A 280 -28.26 41.97 -5.88
N ALA A 281 -27.60 42.20 -4.74
CA ALA A 281 -26.34 41.53 -4.43
C ALA A 281 -26.53 40.02 -4.21
N GLY A 282 -27.60 39.63 -3.52
CA GLY A 282 -27.99 38.23 -3.32
C GLY A 282 -28.22 37.52 -4.64
N ASP A 283 -29.03 38.11 -5.53
CA ASP A 283 -29.33 37.57 -6.86
C ASP A 283 -28.07 37.47 -7.73
N HIS A 284 -27.20 38.47 -7.68
CA HIS A 284 -25.94 38.47 -8.42
C HIS A 284 -25.03 37.33 -7.97
N VAL A 285 -24.83 37.18 -6.65
CA VAL A 285 -24.01 36.13 -6.06
C VAL A 285 -24.61 34.76 -6.35
N GLN A 286 -25.92 34.58 -6.18
CA GLN A 286 -26.60 33.32 -6.49
C GLN A 286 -26.40 32.93 -7.95
N LYS A 287 -26.63 33.86 -8.89
CA LYS A 287 -26.45 33.61 -10.32
C LYS A 287 -25.00 33.26 -10.66
N GLN A 288 -24.03 33.92 -10.03
CA GLN A 288 -22.62 33.62 -10.22
C GLN A 288 -22.27 32.20 -9.71
N PHE A 289 -22.82 31.80 -8.56
CA PHE A 289 -22.63 30.44 -8.03
C PHE A 289 -23.26 29.38 -8.94
N GLU A 290 -24.50 29.57 -9.38
CA GLU A 290 -25.19 28.63 -10.28
C GLU A 290 -24.44 28.45 -11.60
N GLN A 291 -23.91 29.54 -12.17
CA GLN A 291 -23.08 29.49 -13.38
C GLN A 291 -21.80 28.68 -13.16
N ARG A 292 -21.07 28.96 -12.06
CA ARG A 292 -19.83 28.22 -11.73
C ARG A 292 -20.09 26.74 -11.46
N LEU A 293 -21.18 26.40 -10.77
CA LEU A 293 -21.56 25.02 -10.52
C LEU A 293 -21.87 24.28 -11.82
N THR A 294 -22.64 24.88 -12.71
CA THR A 294 -23.00 24.30 -14.01
C THR A 294 -21.76 24.08 -14.88
N GLU A 295 -20.84 25.04 -14.92
CA GLU A 295 -19.59 24.92 -15.68
C GLU A 295 -18.68 23.84 -15.08
N ASN A 296 -18.54 23.80 -13.75
CA ASN A 296 -17.77 22.75 -13.08
C ASN A 296 -18.34 21.36 -13.35
N GLU A 297 -19.67 21.21 -13.30
CA GLU A 297 -20.36 19.95 -13.62
C GLU A 297 -20.03 19.52 -15.05
N LYS A 298 -20.12 20.44 -16.02
CA LYS A 298 -19.77 20.17 -17.43
C LYS A 298 -18.31 19.72 -17.59
N GLN A 299 -17.37 20.37 -16.89
CA GLN A 299 -15.95 19.98 -16.93
C GLN A 299 -15.72 18.60 -16.31
N ILE A 300 -16.40 18.28 -15.21
CA ILE A 300 -16.34 16.96 -14.59
C ILE A 300 -16.87 15.90 -15.57
N GLN A 301 -18.04 16.12 -16.17
CA GLN A 301 -18.63 15.21 -17.14
C GLN A 301 -17.72 14.98 -18.35
N GLN A 302 -17.08 16.04 -18.87
CA GLN A 302 -16.12 15.92 -19.96
C GLN A 302 -14.89 15.08 -19.58
N ARG A 303 -14.31 15.31 -18.38
CA ARG A 303 -13.16 14.54 -17.90
C ARG A 303 -13.51 13.07 -17.68
N LEU A 304 -14.71 12.79 -17.15
CA LEU A 304 -15.22 11.43 -16.98
C LEU A 304 -15.37 10.73 -18.33
N GLY A 305 -16.00 11.38 -19.32
CA GLY A 305 -16.14 10.81 -20.66
C GLY A 305 -14.80 10.51 -21.34
N VAL A 306 -13.82 11.41 -21.23
CA VAL A 306 -12.46 11.16 -21.77
C VAL A 306 -11.78 9.98 -21.08
N ASN A 307 -11.93 9.87 -19.75
CA ASN A 307 -11.34 8.77 -18.99
C ASN A 307 -12.01 7.43 -19.31
N GLU A 308 -13.32 7.40 -19.49
CA GLU A 308 -14.08 6.20 -19.87
C GLU A 308 -13.58 5.64 -21.21
N VAL A 309 -13.40 6.50 -22.22
CA VAL A 309 -12.86 6.11 -23.53
C VAL A 309 -11.43 5.55 -23.41
N LYS A 310 -10.57 6.17 -22.58
CA LYS A 310 -9.20 5.68 -22.35
C LYS A 310 -9.18 4.32 -21.65
N ILE A 311 -10.00 4.15 -20.62
CA ILE A 311 -10.12 2.88 -19.89
C ILE A 311 -10.59 1.78 -20.83
N TRP A 312 -11.59 2.06 -21.66
CA TRP A 312 -12.06 1.11 -22.65
C TRP A 312 -10.96 0.75 -23.68
N GLY A 313 -10.23 1.75 -24.18
CA GLY A 313 -9.11 1.56 -25.10
C GLY A 313 -8.01 0.67 -24.52
N HIS A 314 -7.53 0.98 -23.32
CA HIS A 314 -6.56 0.12 -22.61
C HIS A 314 -7.10 -1.29 -22.36
N GLY A 315 -8.40 -1.41 -22.03
CA GLY A 315 -9.07 -2.70 -21.85
C GLY A 315 -8.99 -3.57 -23.12
N GLN A 316 -9.24 -2.99 -24.30
CA GLN A 316 -9.09 -3.71 -25.57
C GLN A 316 -7.63 -4.09 -25.86
N GLU A 317 -6.68 -3.19 -25.61
CA GLU A 317 -5.26 -3.48 -25.82
C GLU A 317 -4.77 -4.63 -24.94
N ILE A 318 -5.17 -4.65 -23.67
CA ILE A 318 -4.87 -5.75 -22.75
C ILE A 318 -5.51 -7.04 -23.26
N GLN A 319 -6.78 -7.00 -23.68
CA GLN A 319 -7.47 -8.16 -24.22
C GLN A 319 -6.77 -8.71 -25.47
N GLN A 320 -6.28 -7.84 -26.35
CA GLN A 320 -5.53 -8.23 -27.55
C GLN A 320 -4.19 -8.86 -27.21
N LYS A 321 -3.40 -8.26 -26.31
CA LYS A 321 -2.13 -8.82 -25.84
C LYS A 321 -2.30 -10.20 -25.19
N VAL A 322 -3.36 -10.40 -24.41
CA VAL A 322 -3.68 -11.69 -23.81
C VAL A 322 -4.01 -12.73 -24.89
N LYS A 323 -4.80 -12.38 -25.91
CA LYS A 323 -5.09 -13.29 -27.04
C LYS A 323 -3.83 -13.68 -27.80
N GLU A 324 -2.94 -12.73 -28.08
CA GLU A 324 -1.67 -12.97 -28.77
C GLU A 324 -0.75 -13.88 -27.94
N SER A 325 -0.62 -13.62 -26.64
CA SER A 325 0.18 -14.44 -25.74
C SER A 325 -0.34 -15.89 -25.65
N ILE A 326 -1.66 -16.08 -25.56
CA ILE A 326 -2.26 -17.42 -25.57
C ILE A 326 -1.96 -18.14 -26.88
N ALA A 327 -2.12 -17.47 -28.02
CA ALA A 327 -1.83 -18.07 -29.32
C ALA A 327 -0.34 -18.47 -29.48
N GLU A 328 0.58 -17.64 -28.97
CA GLU A 328 2.01 -17.96 -28.96
C GLU A 328 2.32 -19.18 -28.08
N HIS A 329 1.74 -19.25 -26.88
CA HIS A 329 1.91 -20.40 -25.99
C HIS A 329 1.32 -21.68 -26.58
N ASP A 330 0.15 -21.61 -27.19
CA ASP A 330 -0.48 -22.74 -27.89
C ASP A 330 0.42 -23.25 -29.03
N GLN A 331 1.05 -22.34 -29.78
CA GLN A 331 1.99 -22.71 -30.84
C GLN A 331 3.24 -23.39 -30.28
N LYS A 332 3.84 -22.85 -29.22
CA LYS A 332 5.00 -23.47 -28.54
C LYS A 332 4.69 -24.86 -27.99
N ILE A 333 3.49 -25.07 -27.44
CA ILE A 333 3.04 -26.38 -26.96
C ILE A 333 2.93 -27.36 -28.14
N LYS A 334 2.36 -26.95 -29.27
CA LYS A 334 2.26 -27.79 -30.47
C LYS A 334 3.63 -28.20 -30.99
N GLU A 335 4.57 -27.25 -31.08
CA GLU A 335 5.95 -27.52 -31.53
C GLU A 335 6.68 -28.50 -30.59
N SER A 336 6.56 -28.28 -29.28
CA SER A 336 7.13 -29.18 -28.26
C SER A 336 6.55 -30.61 -28.34
N LEU A 337 5.24 -30.75 -28.56
CA LEU A 337 4.61 -32.06 -28.74
C LEU A 337 5.13 -32.79 -29.98
N VAL A 338 5.33 -32.08 -31.10
CA VAL A 338 5.90 -32.66 -32.33
C VAL A 338 7.35 -33.10 -32.11
N GLU A 339 8.15 -32.29 -31.42
CA GLU A 339 9.54 -32.64 -31.08
C GLU A 339 9.61 -33.88 -30.17
N HIS A 340 8.74 -33.96 -29.16
CA HIS A 340 8.66 -35.11 -28.26
C HIS A 340 8.20 -36.38 -28.99
N ASP A 341 7.20 -36.29 -29.87
CA ASP A 341 6.75 -37.41 -30.70
C ASP A 341 7.89 -37.93 -31.60
N GLN A 342 8.67 -37.02 -32.19
CA GLN A 342 9.84 -37.37 -33.00
C GLN A 342 10.92 -38.08 -32.17
N LYS A 343 11.26 -37.56 -30.98
CA LYS A 343 12.22 -38.20 -30.06
C LYS A 343 11.78 -39.60 -29.63
N ILE A 344 10.48 -39.78 -29.37
CA ILE A 344 9.92 -41.10 -29.04
C ILE A 344 10.10 -42.07 -30.21
N LYS A 345 9.78 -41.65 -31.44
CA LYS A 345 9.97 -42.48 -32.65
C LYS A 345 11.43 -42.87 -32.87
N GLU A 346 12.36 -41.93 -32.70
CA GLU A 346 13.80 -42.20 -32.80
C GLU A 346 14.27 -43.19 -31.73
N SER A 347 13.84 -43.02 -30.48
CA SER A 347 14.17 -43.92 -29.38
C SER A 347 13.64 -45.34 -29.62
N ILE A 348 12.40 -45.49 -30.10
CA ILE A 348 11.84 -46.79 -30.47
C ILE A 348 12.66 -47.45 -31.58
N ALA A 349 13.02 -46.70 -32.63
CA ALA A 349 13.84 -47.23 -33.73
C ALA A 349 15.24 -47.69 -33.29
N GLU A 350 15.87 -46.95 -32.38
CA GLU A 350 17.16 -47.32 -31.78
C GLU A 350 17.03 -48.62 -30.95
N HIS A 351 16.00 -48.73 -30.13
CA HIS A 351 15.74 -49.94 -29.35
C HIS A 351 15.45 -51.16 -30.24
N ASP A 352 14.65 -51.00 -31.29
CA ASP A 352 14.38 -52.06 -32.27
C ASP A 352 15.67 -52.54 -32.97
N GLN A 353 16.56 -51.62 -33.30
CA GLN A 353 17.86 -51.95 -33.88
C GLN A 353 18.74 -52.74 -32.90
N LYS A 354 18.84 -52.31 -31.64
CA LYS A 354 19.57 -53.02 -30.59
C LYS A 354 19.03 -54.44 -30.36
N ILE A 355 17.70 -54.61 -30.39
CA ILE A 355 17.06 -55.93 -30.28
C ILE A 355 17.46 -56.81 -31.47
N LYS A 356 17.43 -56.30 -32.70
CA LYS A 356 17.86 -57.06 -33.89
C LYS A 356 19.32 -57.49 -33.82
N GLU A 357 20.21 -56.58 -33.42
CA GLU A 357 21.64 -56.87 -33.25
C GLU A 357 21.87 -57.96 -32.19
N SER A 358 21.21 -57.83 -31.04
CA SER A 358 21.26 -58.83 -29.96
C SER A 358 20.75 -60.20 -30.43
N LEU A 359 19.65 -60.26 -31.18
CA LEU A 359 19.13 -61.53 -31.74
C LEU A 359 20.12 -62.19 -32.71
N VAL A 360 20.79 -61.40 -33.57
CA VAL A 360 21.82 -61.92 -34.48
C VAL A 360 23.04 -62.43 -33.72
N GLU A 361 23.48 -61.72 -32.68
CA GLU A 361 24.59 -62.16 -31.82
C GLU A 361 24.24 -63.48 -31.10
N HIS A 362 23.03 -63.59 -30.56
CA HIS A 362 22.56 -64.81 -29.91
C HIS A 362 22.44 -65.99 -30.90
N ASP A 363 21.92 -65.78 -32.11
CA ASP A 363 21.87 -66.81 -33.16
C ASP A 363 23.28 -67.29 -33.54
N GLN A 364 24.25 -66.38 -33.66
CA GLN A 364 25.65 -66.72 -33.93
C GLN A 364 26.26 -67.55 -32.79
N LYS A 365 26.06 -67.15 -31.52
CA LYS A 365 26.51 -67.93 -30.35
C LYS A 365 25.90 -69.32 -30.32
N ILE A 366 24.61 -69.46 -30.65
CA ILE A 366 23.94 -70.77 -30.74
C ILE A 366 24.59 -71.63 -31.83
N LYS A 367 24.88 -71.07 -33.01
CA LYS A 367 25.57 -71.78 -34.11
C LYS A 367 26.98 -72.22 -33.73
N GLU A 368 27.69 -71.47 -32.89
CA GLU A 368 29.02 -71.85 -32.39
C GLU A 368 28.97 -72.98 -31.34
N ILE A 369 27.92 -73.00 -30.51
CA ILE A 369 27.75 -74.03 -29.46
C ILE A 369 27.29 -75.37 -30.03
N ILE A 370 26.40 -75.38 -31.03
CA ILE A 370 25.79 -76.62 -31.56
C ILE A 370 26.82 -77.68 -32.02
N PRO A 371 27.91 -77.35 -32.74
CA PRO A 371 28.93 -78.33 -33.12
C PRO A 371 29.60 -79.03 -31.93
N GLY A 372 29.75 -78.34 -30.79
CA GLY A 372 30.31 -78.92 -29.57
C GLY A 372 29.33 -79.76 -28.75
N VAL A 373 28.02 -79.55 -28.93
CA VAL A 373 26.96 -80.23 -28.16
C VAL A 373 26.38 -81.44 -28.88
N SER A 374 26.69 -81.65 -30.18
CA SER A 374 26.17 -82.82 -30.93
C SER A 374 26.57 -84.16 -30.29
N GLY A 375 27.57 -84.20 -29.40
CA GLY A 375 27.85 -85.37 -28.57
C GLY A 375 28.23 -86.62 -29.36
N ASP A 376 28.49 -86.51 -30.66
CA ASP A 376 28.86 -87.65 -31.52
C ASP A 376 30.39 -87.84 -31.61
N THR A 377 31.16 -87.08 -30.83
CA THR A 377 32.62 -87.23 -30.71
C THR A 377 32.97 -87.77 -29.34
N ILE A 378 33.69 -88.89 -29.33
CA ILE A 378 34.28 -89.49 -28.13
C ILE A 378 35.27 -88.49 -27.54
N ASN A 379 35.12 -88.14 -26.25
CA ASN A 379 36.06 -87.27 -25.56
C ASN A 379 37.43 -87.94 -25.40
N GLU A 380 38.43 -87.18 -24.93
CA GLU A 380 39.78 -87.71 -24.68
C GLU A 380 39.79 -88.90 -23.68
N GLN A 381 38.74 -89.07 -22.89
CA GLN A 381 38.55 -90.16 -21.93
C GLN A 381 37.86 -91.39 -22.53
N GLY A 382 37.57 -91.40 -23.83
CA GLY A 382 37.04 -92.57 -24.54
C GLY A 382 35.52 -92.76 -24.46
N TYR A 383 34.75 -91.74 -24.04
CA TYR A 383 33.29 -91.78 -24.00
C TYR A 383 32.62 -90.47 -24.43
N PHE A 384 31.30 -90.48 -24.64
CA PHE A 384 30.49 -89.25 -24.74
C PHE A 384 29.17 -89.41 -23.97
N THR A 385 28.50 -88.29 -23.65
CA THR A 385 27.24 -88.29 -22.90
C THR A 385 26.11 -87.68 -23.70
N ARG A 386 24.90 -88.24 -23.60
CA ARG A 386 23.67 -87.66 -24.16
C ARG A 386 22.55 -87.69 -23.13
N MET A 387 21.75 -86.64 -23.04
CA MET A 387 20.57 -86.63 -22.18
C MET A 387 19.48 -87.60 -22.67
N ILE A 388 19.38 -87.81 -23.98
CA ILE A 388 18.40 -88.70 -24.61
C ILE A 388 19.11 -89.99 -25.05
N PRO A 389 18.62 -91.19 -24.65
CA PRO A 389 19.16 -92.47 -25.10
C PRO A 389 19.13 -92.62 -26.62
N MET A 390 20.15 -93.24 -27.21
CA MET A 390 20.20 -93.57 -28.63
C MET A 390 19.21 -94.70 -28.90
N LYS A 391 18.46 -94.55 -29.99
CA LYS A 391 17.52 -95.57 -30.46
C LYS A 391 18.28 -96.85 -30.85
N GLU A 392 19.41 -96.70 -31.53
CA GLU A 392 20.29 -97.79 -31.95
C GLU A 392 21.70 -97.53 -31.38
N ILE A 393 22.30 -98.54 -30.76
CA ILE A 393 23.65 -98.43 -30.18
C ILE A 393 24.62 -99.11 -31.15
N PRO A 394 25.69 -98.44 -31.58
CA PRO A 394 26.72 -99.04 -32.42
C PRO A 394 27.25 -100.37 -31.83
N ASN A 395 27.59 -101.31 -32.71
CA ASN A 395 27.95 -102.68 -32.30
C ASN A 395 29.25 -102.76 -31.48
N ASP A 396 30.06 -101.73 -31.46
CA ASP A 396 31.30 -101.57 -30.72
C ASP A 396 31.15 -100.73 -29.44
N MET A 397 29.96 -100.14 -29.22
CA MET A 397 29.68 -99.24 -28.10
C MET A 397 28.79 -99.89 -27.04
N THR A 398 28.94 -99.43 -25.81
CA THR A 398 28.03 -99.73 -24.70
C THR A 398 27.40 -98.45 -24.21
N GLN A 399 26.07 -98.43 -24.16
CA GLN A 399 25.35 -97.38 -23.45
C GLN A 399 25.31 -97.72 -21.96
N ILE A 400 25.72 -96.78 -21.13
CA ILE A 400 25.62 -96.84 -19.68
C ILE A 400 24.62 -95.78 -19.22
N THR A 401 23.58 -96.19 -18.51
CA THR A 401 22.54 -95.29 -17.98
C THR A 401 22.72 -95.17 -16.47
N GLY A 402 22.82 -93.93 -15.97
CA GLY A 402 23.08 -93.65 -14.56
C GLY A 402 21.82 -93.68 -13.70
N ALA A 403 22.01 -93.96 -12.41
CA ALA A 403 20.96 -94.13 -11.41
C ALA A 403 20.11 -92.87 -11.15
N TYR A 404 20.64 -91.67 -11.43
CA TYR A 404 20.06 -90.40 -10.99
C TYR A 404 19.63 -89.48 -12.15
N GLY A 405 19.32 -90.05 -13.32
CA GLY A 405 18.83 -89.27 -14.46
C GLY A 405 19.91 -88.38 -15.13
N GLY A 406 21.19 -88.63 -14.86
CA GLY A 406 22.34 -87.88 -15.37
C GLY A 406 22.72 -88.13 -16.83
N GLY A 407 21.76 -88.49 -17.69
CA GLY A 407 21.99 -88.85 -19.08
C GLY A 407 22.56 -90.26 -19.29
N CYS A 408 22.77 -90.61 -20.55
CA CYS A 408 23.38 -91.84 -21.01
C CYS A 408 24.83 -91.56 -21.41
N LEU A 409 25.74 -92.41 -20.96
CA LEU A 409 27.13 -92.43 -21.37
C LEU A 409 27.33 -93.50 -22.45
N TYR A 410 28.11 -93.22 -23.48
CA TYR A 410 28.43 -94.17 -24.54
C TYR A 410 29.94 -94.32 -24.60
N VAL A 411 30.41 -95.55 -24.45
CA VAL A 411 31.83 -95.87 -24.39
C VAL A 411 32.13 -97.04 -25.31
N GLU A 412 33.28 -97.02 -25.98
CA GLU A 412 33.73 -98.17 -26.76
C GLU A 412 33.94 -99.37 -25.83
N ARG A 413 33.47 -100.56 -26.20
CA ARG A 413 33.59 -101.76 -25.35
C ARG A 413 35.02 -102.10 -25.00
N ASN A 414 35.95 -101.76 -25.88
CA ASN A 414 37.39 -101.94 -25.68
C ASN A 414 37.96 -101.01 -24.60
N ASN A 415 37.23 -99.98 -24.17
CA ASN A 415 37.63 -99.07 -23.10
C ASN A 415 37.09 -99.51 -21.73
N ILE A 416 36.25 -100.56 -21.66
CA ILE A 416 35.69 -101.11 -20.42
C ILE A 416 35.96 -102.63 -20.28
N THR A 417 37.14 -103.08 -20.73
CA THR A 417 37.51 -104.51 -20.76
C THR A 417 37.60 -105.16 -19.39
N THR A 418 37.87 -104.39 -18.35
CA THR A 418 37.87 -104.84 -16.96
C THR A 418 36.80 -104.10 -16.15
N PHE A 419 36.33 -104.72 -15.06
CA PHE A 419 35.41 -104.03 -14.15
C PHE A 419 36.04 -102.75 -13.59
N ASN A 420 37.36 -102.72 -13.42
CA ASN A 420 38.06 -101.54 -12.93
C ASN A 420 38.01 -100.39 -13.95
N ASP A 421 38.09 -100.69 -15.24
CA ASP A 421 37.93 -99.70 -16.31
C ASP A 421 36.52 -99.10 -16.28
N PHE A 422 35.49 -99.96 -16.21
CA PHE A 422 34.10 -99.53 -16.05
C PHE A 422 33.89 -98.69 -14.78
N LYS A 423 34.40 -99.15 -13.63
CA LYS A 423 34.33 -98.42 -12.36
C LYS A 423 34.97 -97.04 -12.48
N ASN A 424 36.17 -96.95 -13.05
CA ASN A 424 36.88 -95.69 -13.20
C ASN A 424 36.14 -94.74 -14.14
N LEU A 425 35.56 -95.26 -15.22
CA LEU A 425 34.71 -94.51 -16.14
C LEU A 425 33.49 -93.92 -15.41
N ILE A 426 32.76 -94.72 -14.65
CA ILE A 426 31.58 -94.26 -13.89
C ILE A 426 31.96 -93.23 -12.83
N LYS A 427 33.09 -93.45 -12.12
CA LYS A 427 33.62 -92.50 -11.16
C LYS A 427 34.03 -91.19 -11.82
N SER A 428 34.65 -91.24 -12.99
CA SER A 428 35.06 -90.05 -13.75
C SER A 428 33.86 -89.28 -14.29
N ALA A 429 32.88 -89.99 -14.87
CA ALA A 429 31.75 -89.38 -15.53
C ALA A 429 30.71 -88.83 -14.56
N TRP A 430 30.45 -89.52 -13.45
CA TRP A 430 29.37 -89.21 -12.53
C TRP A 430 29.80 -89.04 -11.07
N GLY A 431 31.10 -89.14 -10.76
CA GLY A 431 31.59 -89.10 -9.38
C GLY A 431 31.17 -90.31 -8.53
N LEU A 432 30.61 -91.35 -9.16
CA LEU A 432 30.04 -92.51 -8.47
C LEU A 432 31.11 -93.61 -8.31
N ASP A 433 31.54 -93.85 -7.06
CA ASP A 433 32.53 -94.89 -6.75
C ASP A 433 31.84 -96.25 -6.55
N LEU A 434 31.87 -97.08 -7.58
CA LEU A 434 31.31 -98.43 -7.50
C LEU A 434 32.23 -99.34 -6.67
N SER A 435 31.72 -99.96 -5.61
CA SER A 435 32.47 -100.97 -4.84
C SER A 435 31.84 -102.35 -5.02
N ILE A 436 32.68 -103.38 -5.16
CA ILE A 436 32.21 -104.78 -5.24
C ILE A 436 32.05 -105.29 -3.80
N GLN A 437 30.88 -105.81 -3.47
CA GLN A 437 30.67 -106.48 -2.18
C GLN A 437 30.89 -107.99 -2.36
N SER A 438 31.71 -108.60 -1.50
CA SER A 438 31.98 -110.05 -1.50
C SER A 438 32.59 -110.63 -2.78
N SER A 439 33.38 -109.83 -3.51
CA SER A 439 34.04 -110.20 -4.79
C SER A 439 33.09 -110.48 -5.96
N CYS A 440 31.79 -110.24 -5.79
CA CYS A 440 30.78 -110.47 -6.81
C CYS A 440 29.96 -109.21 -7.16
N TYR A 441 29.55 -109.12 -8.43
CA TYR A 441 28.56 -108.15 -8.89
C TYR A 441 27.33 -108.91 -9.41
N TYR A 442 26.16 -108.30 -9.27
CA TYR A 442 24.89 -108.89 -9.70
C TYR A 442 24.53 -108.36 -11.09
N ILE A 443 24.48 -109.26 -12.07
CA ILE A 443 23.94 -108.97 -13.40
C ILE A 443 22.49 -109.47 -13.44
N ASN A 444 21.55 -108.60 -13.82
CA ASN A 444 20.14 -108.96 -14.05
C ASN A 444 19.48 -109.66 -12.85
N GLY A 445 19.88 -109.31 -11.63
CA GLY A 445 19.28 -109.83 -10.39
C GLY A 445 19.53 -111.33 -10.10
N GLY A 446 20.36 -112.03 -10.89
CA GLY A 446 20.59 -113.47 -10.75
C GLY A 446 22.06 -113.83 -10.58
N GLY A 447 22.43 -114.34 -9.39
CA GLY A 447 23.75 -114.97 -9.10
C GLY A 447 24.92 -113.99 -9.01
N GLY A 448 25.76 -114.11 -7.98
CA GLY A 448 26.98 -113.32 -7.86
C GLY A 448 28.02 -113.82 -8.87
N TYR A 449 28.31 -113.02 -9.91
CA TYR A 449 29.42 -113.29 -10.84
C TYR A 449 30.71 -112.79 -10.22
N ASN A 450 31.81 -113.54 -10.32
CA ASN A 450 33.09 -113.09 -9.78
C ASN A 450 33.65 -111.96 -10.66
N SER A 451 34.40 -111.03 -10.07
CA SER A 451 35.09 -109.95 -10.82
C SER A 451 35.98 -110.45 -11.96
N VAL A 452 36.47 -111.69 -11.88
CA VAL A 452 37.25 -112.36 -12.93
C VAL A 452 36.44 -112.73 -14.18
N ASP A 453 35.11 -112.77 -14.11
CA ASP A 453 34.24 -113.13 -15.23
C ASP A 453 33.88 -111.94 -16.13
N TRP A 454 34.17 -110.70 -15.70
CA TRP A 454 33.84 -109.47 -16.44
C TRP A 454 34.32 -109.46 -17.91
N PRO A 455 35.58 -109.82 -18.22
CA PRO A 455 36.10 -109.75 -19.59
C PRO A 455 35.34 -110.65 -20.58
N SER A 456 34.76 -111.76 -20.09
CA SER A 456 34.01 -112.69 -20.92
C SER A 456 32.60 -112.20 -21.25
N TYR A 457 32.01 -111.30 -20.44
CA TYR A 457 30.65 -110.84 -20.64
C TYR A 457 30.54 -109.39 -21.14
N CYS A 458 31.52 -108.53 -20.84
CA CYS A 458 31.44 -107.10 -21.17
C CYS A 458 31.35 -106.82 -22.68
N GLN A 459 31.90 -107.69 -23.53
CA GLN A 459 31.84 -107.58 -24.99
C GLN A 459 30.41 -107.69 -25.55
N TYR A 460 29.51 -108.33 -24.79
CA TYR A 460 28.13 -108.56 -25.17
C TYR A 460 27.16 -107.51 -24.62
N PHE A 461 27.58 -106.66 -23.68
CA PHE A 461 26.66 -105.69 -23.07
C PHE A 461 26.46 -104.48 -23.97
N LYS A 462 25.30 -104.39 -24.62
CA LYS A 462 24.89 -103.18 -25.36
C LYS A 462 24.41 -102.08 -24.44
N ARG A 463 23.66 -102.43 -23.38
CA ARG A 463 23.21 -101.47 -22.37
C ARG A 463 23.56 -101.95 -20.98
N ILE A 464 24.03 -101.03 -20.15
CA ILE A 464 24.28 -101.21 -18.74
C ILE A 464 23.46 -100.13 -18.02
N SER A 465 22.50 -100.53 -17.19
CA SER A 465 21.75 -99.60 -16.34
C SER A 465 22.24 -99.76 -14.92
N ILE A 466 22.71 -98.66 -14.32
CA ILE A 466 23.08 -98.60 -12.91
C ILE A 466 21.85 -98.08 -12.17
N ILE A 467 21.28 -98.89 -11.28
CA ILE A 467 20.03 -98.58 -10.58
C ILE A 467 20.31 -98.63 -9.07
N PRO A 468 19.82 -97.67 -8.26
CA PRO A 468 19.96 -97.77 -6.81
C PRO A 468 19.28 -99.05 -6.29
N SER A 469 19.94 -99.79 -5.41
CA SER A 469 19.30 -100.92 -4.73
C SER A 469 18.23 -100.40 -3.77
N GLN A 470 17.00 -100.94 -3.88
CA GLN A 470 15.90 -100.55 -2.99
C GLN A 470 16.14 -101.00 -1.55
N ASP A 471 16.80 -102.14 -1.37
CA ASP A 471 17.03 -102.75 -0.05
C ASP A 471 18.27 -102.19 0.65
N CYS A 472 19.21 -101.59 -0.10
CA CYS A 472 20.47 -101.08 0.40
C CYS A 472 20.83 -99.75 -0.29
N PRO A 473 20.52 -98.59 0.31
CA PRO A 473 20.67 -97.27 -0.33
C PRO A 473 22.09 -96.93 -0.80
N ASN A 474 23.11 -97.60 -0.23
CA ASN A 474 24.52 -97.41 -0.59
C ASN A 474 24.99 -98.38 -1.68
N GLN A 475 24.09 -99.21 -2.22
CA GLN A 475 24.40 -100.20 -3.25
C GLN A 475 23.69 -99.84 -4.54
N HIS A 476 24.32 -100.24 -5.64
CA HIS A 476 23.75 -100.09 -6.98
C HIS A 476 23.68 -101.47 -7.63
N LEU A 477 22.53 -101.76 -8.22
CA LEU A 477 22.31 -102.90 -9.09
C LEU A 477 22.72 -102.55 -10.51
N MET A 478 23.32 -103.52 -11.20
CA MET A 478 23.71 -103.37 -12.59
C MET A 478 22.87 -104.29 -13.46
N GLU A 479 22.01 -103.71 -14.30
CA GLU A 479 21.23 -104.46 -15.29
C GLU A 479 21.94 -104.37 -16.63
N CYS A 480 22.23 -105.52 -17.25
CA CYS A 480 22.95 -105.58 -18.52
C CYS A 480 22.10 -106.26 -19.58
N THR A 481 21.90 -105.59 -20.71
CA THR A 481 21.21 -106.15 -21.87
C THR A 481 22.16 -106.33 -23.05
N GLN A 482 21.99 -107.45 -23.78
CA GLN A 482 22.77 -107.77 -24.98
C GLN A 482 22.24 -107.12 -26.27
#